data_AF-S7Q469-F1
#
_entry.id   AF-S7Q469-F1
#
_cell.length_a   1.000
_cell.length_b   1.000
_cell.length_c   1.000
_cell.angle_alpha   90.00
_cell.angle_beta   90.00
_cell.angle_gamma   90.00
#
_symmetry.space_group_name_H-M   'P 1'
#
loop_
_entity.id
_entity.type
_entity.pdbx_description
1 polymer ?
#
loop_
_entity_poly.entity_id
_entity_poly.type
_entity_poly.pdbx_seq_one_letter_code
_entity_poly.pdbx_strand_id
1 'polypeptide(L)'
;MTILFANRRTTGFVTVLILSAVVLGISAYFGHEFLPNHAADITIFSLVVSSLTILVLIVLLVWSQPRIEAFWLFVLAVLWLAMGAWYDDLQGHTDCSALTDALRTTTNTGTISSRAYCYETKVVEAFSWMTFILLAVYLIILIALTGRSQVLGRPYAWQEPIIELPWFGEYPGYPGPYQYSDGYAQNGQMMPGYGQPTYVYPGMMGGGQMPYVIRQNPGESIVIQPGMNGGAPFVQQVQA
;
A
#
# COMPACT_ATOMS: atom_id res chain seq x y z
N MET A 1 1.61 1.43 13.10
CA MET A 1 2.07 0.49 12.06
C MET A 1 2.27 -0.89 12.65
N THR A 2 1.54 -1.90 12.18
CA THR A 2 1.88 -3.29 12.50
C THR A 2 3.11 -3.63 11.66
N ILE A 3 4.18 -4.13 12.30
CA ILE A 3 5.45 -4.44 11.62
C ILE A 3 5.22 -5.40 10.44
N LEU A 4 4.21 -6.27 10.56
CA LEU A 4 3.86 -7.27 9.58
C LEU A 4 3.25 -6.65 8.31
N PHE A 5 2.31 -5.71 8.42
CA PHE A 5 1.72 -5.06 7.25
C PHE A 5 2.74 -4.22 6.49
N ALA A 6 3.55 -3.45 7.22
CA ALA A 6 4.62 -2.65 6.65
C ALA A 6 5.61 -3.52 5.86
N ASN A 7 6.04 -4.63 6.46
CA ASN A 7 6.99 -5.54 5.82
C ASN A 7 6.40 -6.20 4.56
N ARG A 8 5.12 -6.61 4.59
CA ARG A 8 4.44 -7.19 3.42
C ARG A 8 4.26 -6.19 2.29
N ARG A 9 3.87 -4.95 2.61
CA ARG A 9 3.74 -3.85 1.65
C ARG A 9 5.10 -3.53 0.99
N THR A 10 6.14 -3.34 1.80
CA THR A 10 7.48 -3.07 1.28
C THR A 10 8.00 -4.21 0.42
N THR A 11 7.77 -5.48 0.82
CA THR A 11 8.16 -6.64 0.00
C THR A 11 7.46 -6.64 -1.36
N GLY A 12 6.15 -6.33 -1.40
CA GLY A 12 5.40 -6.23 -2.65
C GLY A 12 5.96 -5.16 -3.58
N PHE A 13 6.21 -3.95 -3.07
CA PHE A 13 6.78 -2.87 -3.87
C PHE A 13 8.21 -3.11 -4.31
N VAL A 14 9.06 -3.69 -3.46
CA VAL A 14 10.42 -4.07 -3.85
C VAL A 14 10.39 -5.09 -4.98
N THR A 15 9.47 -6.06 -4.93
CA THR A 15 9.30 -7.04 -6.00
C THR A 15 8.95 -6.35 -7.32
N VAL A 16 7.94 -5.47 -7.32
CA VAL A 16 7.54 -4.73 -8.54
C VAL A 16 8.65 -3.80 -9.04
N LEU A 17 9.42 -3.17 -8.14
CA LEU A 17 10.57 -2.34 -8.51
C LEU A 17 11.64 -3.15 -9.25
N ILE A 18 11.96 -4.35 -8.77
CA ILE A 18 12.94 -5.24 -9.42
C ILE A 18 12.44 -5.64 -10.81
N LEU A 19 11.17 -6.07 -10.93
CA LEU A 19 10.59 -6.44 -12.23
C LEU A 19 10.59 -5.26 -13.21
N SER A 20 10.23 -4.06 -12.73
CA SER A 20 10.23 -2.84 -13.54
C SER A 20 11.65 -2.45 -13.97
N ALA A 21 12.66 -2.65 -13.12
CA ALA A 21 14.05 -2.37 -13.45
C ALA A 21 14.59 -3.32 -14.53
N VAL A 22 14.18 -4.60 -14.52
CA VAL A 22 14.52 -5.55 -15.59
C VAL A 22 13.97 -5.08 -16.93
N VAL A 23 12.68 -4.71 -16.98
CA VAL A 23 12.05 -4.21 -18.22
C VAL A 23 12.65 -2.88 -18.66
N LEU A 24 13.00 -2.00 -17.71
CA LEU A 24 13.72 -0.75 -18.01
C LEU A 24 15.09 -1.03 -18.64
N GLY A 25 15.83 -2.02 -18.14
CA GLY A 25 17.13 -2.41 -18.69
C GLY A 25 17.05 -2.90 -20.13
N ILE A 26 16.09 -3.78 -20.43
CA ILE A 26 15.86 -4.31 -21.78
C ILE A 26 15.40 -3.19 -22.72
N SER A 27 14.45 -2.36 -22.28
CA SER A 27 13.94 -1.25 -23.09
C SER A 27 14.97 -0.14 -23.33
N ALA A 28 15.90 0.10 -22.40
CA ALA A 28 17.02 1.01 -22.60
C ALA A 28 18.02 0.47 -23.64
N TYR A 29 18.30 -0.84 -23.61
CA TYR A 29 19.12 -1.50 -24.63
C TYR A 29 18.47 -1.38 -26.03
N PHE A 30 17.15 -1.63 -26.13
CA PHE A 30 16.41 -1.40 -27.37
C PHE A 30 16.38 0.07 -27.78
N GLY A 31 16.29 1.00 -26.83
CA GLY A 31 16.35 2.43 -27.10
C GLY A 31 17.66 2.84 -27.76
N HIS A 32 18.78 2.30 -27.28
CA HIS A 32 20.09 2.55 -27.89
C HIS A 32 20.21 2.00 -29.31
N GLU A 33 19.62 0.82 -29.57
CA GLU A 33 19.82 0.08 -30.81
C GLU A 33 18.84 0.48 -31.93
N PHE A 34 17.58 0.78 -31.58
CA PHE A 34 16.48 0.93 -32.54
C PHE A 34 16.00 2.37 -32.74
N LEU A 35 16.25 3.30 -31.81
CA LEU A 35 15.88 4.71 -32.00
C LEU A 35 16.82 5.41 -33.00
N PRO A 36 16.29 6.19 -33.97
CA PRO A 36 14.90 6.63 -34.11
C PRO A 36 14.04 5.86 -35.14
N ASN A 37 14.61 4.96 -35.95
CA ASN A 37 13.98 4.53 -37.21
C ASN A 37 13.10 3.26 -37.15
N HIS A 38 13.29 2.37 -36.17
CA HIS A 38 12.53 1.10 -36.09
C HIS A 38 11.95 0.88 -34.70
N ALA A 39 10.71 0.36 -34.62
CA ALA A 39 10.04 0.00 -33.36
C ALA A 39 10.08 1.10 -32.25
N ALA A 40 10.11 2.37 -32.65
CA ALA A 40 10.28 3.49 -31.74
C ALA A 40 9.10 3.58 -30.76
N ASP A 41 7.87 3.40 -31.24
CA ASP A 41 6.66 3.58 -30.44
C ASP A 41 6.60 2.62 -29.26
N ILE A 42 6.88 1.33 -29.48
CA ILE A 42 6.83 0.33 -28.41
C ILE A 42 7.99 0.49 -27.43
N THR A 43 9.18 0.82 -27.94
CA THR A 43 10.36 1.02 -27.09
C THR A 43 10.18 2.24 -26.19
N ILE A 44 9.65 3.33 -26.73
CA ILE A 44 9.32 4.55 -25.98
C ILE A 44 8.24 4.26 -24.94
N PHE A 45 7.18 3.54 -25.33
CA PHE A 45 6.11 3.18 -24.40
C PHE A 45 6.63 2.33 -23.23
N SER A 46 7.47 1.32 -23.51
CA SER A 46 8.07 0.47 -22.48
C SER A 46 8.98 1.24 -21.52
N LEU A 47 9.79 2.16 -22.05
CA LEU A 47 10.64 3.06 -21.25
C LEU A 47 9.82 3.97 -20.33
N VAL A 48 8.76 4.59 -20.86
CA VAL A 48 7.91 5.53 -20.11
C VAL A 48 7.16 4.80 -19.00
N VAL A 49 6.52 3.67 -19.30
CA VAL A 49 5.74 2.92 -18.30
C VAL A 49 6.66 2.37 -17.19
N SER A 50 7.81 1.82 -17.55
CA SER A 50 8.76 1.27 -16.56
C SER A 50 9.34 2.37 -15.66
N SER A 51 9.74 3.51 -16.23
CA SER A 51 10.27 4.64 -15.46
C SER A 51 9.20 5.30 -14.57
N LEU A 52 7.98 5.47 -15.08
CA LEU A 52 6.85 6.01 -14.31
C LEU A 52 6.51 5.08 -13.15
N THR A 53 6.51 3.76 -13.36
CA THR A 53 6.27 2.76 -12.30
C THR A 53 7.28 2.93 -11.17
N ILE A 54 8.57 3.04 -11.49
CA ILE A 54 9.63 3.23 -10.49
C ILE A 54 9.43 4.54 -9.71
N LEU A 55 9.20 5.65 -10.40
CA LEU A 55 9.00 6.95 -9.77
C LEU A 55 7.80 6.94 -8.82
N VAL A 56 6.66 6.46 -9.31
CA VAL A 56 5.40 6.42 -8.54
C VAL A 56 5.54 5.51 -7.33
N LEU A 57 6.18 4.34 -7.45
CA LEU A 57 6.40 3.45 -6.31
C LEU A 57 7.32 4.07 -5.25
N ILE A 58 8.37 4.80 -5.66
CA ILE A 58 9.23 5.54 -4.72
C ILE A 58 8.42 6.61 -3.98
N VAL A 59 7.57 7.37 -4.69
CA VAL A 59 6.71 8.39 -4.06
C VAL A 59 5.71 7.75 -3.09
N LEU A 60 5.05 6.67 -3.49
CA LEU A 60 4.09 5.94 -2.65
C LEU A 60 4.74 5.30 -1.42
N LEU A 61 6.02 4.93 -1.49
CA LEU A 61 6.76 4.43 -0.33
C LEU A 61 6.91 5.51 0.76
N VAL A 62 7.09 6.78 0.38
CA VAL A 62 7.26 7.90 1.31
C VAL A 62 5.92 8.48 1.75
N TRP A 63 5.00 8.70 0.81
CA TRP A 63 3.69 9.32 1.03
C TRP A 63 2.57 8.37 0.61
N SER A 64 1.97 7.70 1.60
CA SER A 64 0.97 6.66 1.36
C SER A 64 -0.38 7.00 1.99
N GLN A 65 -1.35 7.28 1.13
CA GLN A 65 -2.77 7.33 1.46
C GLN A 65 -3.51 6.27 0.62
N PRO A 66 -4.46 5.51 1.18
CA PRO A 66 -5.10 4.42 0.44
C PRO A 66 -5.80 4.88 -0.84
N ARG A 67 -6.39 6.08 -0.83
CA ARG A 67 -7.03 6.68 -2.01
C ARG A 67 -6.03 6.94 -3.14
N ILE A 68 -4.89 7.54 -2.81
CA ILE A 68 -3.84 7.88 -3.77
C ILE A 68 -3.17 6.60 -4.28
N GLU A 69 -2.89 5.68 -3.37
CA GLU A 69 -2.28 4.38 -3.70
C GLU A 69 -3.20 3.57 -4.62
N ALA A 70 -4.51 3.47 -4.34
CA ALA A 70 -5.46 2.79 -5.22
C ALA A 70 -5.53 3.39 -6.63
N PHE A 71 -5.56 4.74 -6.72
CA PHE A 71 -5.58 5.42 -8.01
C PHE A 71 -4.34 5.10 -8.85
N TRP A 72 -3.15 5.25 -8.26
CA TRP A 72 -1.89 4.99 -8.97
C TRP A 72 -1.69 3.52 -9.31
N LEU A 73 -2.02 2.60 -8.41
CA LEU A 73 -1.97 1.16 -8.68
C LEU A 73 -2.89 0.77 -9.85
N PHE A 74 -4.08 1.36 -9.92
CA PHE A 74 -5.00 1.13 -11.03
C PHE A 74 -4.43 1.64 -12.36
N VAL A 75 -3.93 2.89 -12.39
CA VAL A 75 -3.31 3.48 -13.58
C VAL A 75 -2.11 2.64 -14.03
N LEU A 76 -1.22 2.27 -13.11
CA LEU A 76 -0.06 1.42 -13.40
C LEU A 76 -0.49 0.04 -13.91
N ALA A 77 -1.49 -0.60 -13.29
CA ALA A 77 -1.98 -1.89 -13.73
C ALA A 77 -2.49 -1.83 -15.18
N VAL A 78 -3.27 -0.80 -15.53
CA VAL A 78 -3.76 -0.61 -16.90
C VAL A 78 -2.61 -0.37 -17.89
N LEU A 79 -1.59 0.41 -17.52
CA LEU A 79 -0.42 0.63 -18.37
C LEU A 79 0.38 -0.66 -18.60
N TRP A 80 0.56 -1.48 -17.56
CA TRP A 80 1.23 -2.78 -17.67
C TRP A 80 0.41 -3.80 -18.47
N LEU A 81 -0.91 -3.79 -18.32
CA LEU A 81 -1.82 -4.60 -19.14
C LEU A 81 -1.75 -4.20 -20.62
N ALA A 82 -1.79 -2.90 -20.90
CA ALA A 82 -1.67 -2.38 -22.26
C ALA A 82 -0.32 -2.76 -22.89
N MET A 83 0.77 -2.71 -22.09
CA MET A 83 2.09 -3.15 -22.55
C MET A 83 2.09 -4.63 -22.91
N GLY A 84 1.59 -5.51 -22.03
CA GLY A 84 1.55 -6.94 -22.28
C GLY A 84 0.69 -7.32 -23.48
N ALA A 85 -0.47 -6.68 -23.63
CA ALA A 85 -1.34 -6.89 -24.78
C ALA A 85 -0.71 -6.42 -26.10
N TRP A 86 0.04 -5.32 -26.10
CA TRP A 86 0.72 -4.82 -27.30
C TRP A 86 1.87 -5.74 -27.73
N TYR A 87 2.67 -6.23 -26.79
CA TYR A 87 3.73 -7.19 -27.13
C TYR A 87 3.18 -8.52 -27.67
N ASP A 88 2.03 -8.98 -27.14
CA ASP A 88 1.35 -10.17 -27.65
C ASP A 88 0.86 -9.98 -29.10
N ASP A 89 0.23 -8.83 -29.41
CA ASP A 89 -0.24 -8.50 -30.76
C ASP A 89 0.90 -8.41 -31.80
N LEU A 90 2.07 -7.89 -31.39
CA LEU A 90 3.22 -7.75 -32.29
C LEU A 90 3.86 -9.08 -32.70
N GLN A 91 3.91 -10.07 -31.80
CA GLN A 91 4.59 -11.34 -32.06
C GLN A 91 3.65 -12.47 -32.44
N GLY A 92 2.39 -12.41 -32.03
CA GLY A 92 1.46 -13.53 -32.15
C GLY A 92 2.03 -14.82 -31.55
N HIS A 93 1.53 -15.96 -32.05
CA HIS A 93 1.94 -17.30 -31.62
C HIS A 93 3.20 -17.82 -32.33
N THR A 94 4.17 -16.95 -32.62
CA THR A 94 5.39 -17.35 -33.32
C THR A 94 6.42 -17.98 -32.36
N ASP A 95 6.90 -19.17 -32.72
CA ASP A 95 7.95 -19.85 -31.97
C ASP A 95 9.31 -19.21 -32.27
N CYS A 96 9.92 -18.56 -31.27
CA CYS A 96 11.26 -17.96 -31.43
C CYS A 96 12.35 -19.00 -31.77
N SER A 97 12.14 -20.28 -31.51
CA SER A 97 13.05 -21.37 -31.90
C SER A 97 12.98 -21.74 -33.38
N ALA A 98 11.89 -21.38 -34.08
CA ALA A 98 11.73 -21.63 -35.50
C ALA A 98 12.43 -20.58 -36.38
N LEU A 99 12.87 -19.46 -35.79
CA LEU A 99 13.64 -18.42 -36.48
C LEU A 99 15.09 -18.86 -36.67
N THR A 100 15.53 -18.91 -37.93
CA THR A 100 16.92 -19.22 -38.30
C THR A 100 17.83 -18.02 -38.04
N ASP A 101 19.07 -18.26 -37.60
CA ASP A 101 20.08 -17.20 -37.34
C ASP A 101 20.49 -16.39 -38.58
N ALA A 102 20.03 -16.82 -39.76
CA ALA A 102 20.20 -16.11 -41.03
C ALA A 102 19.26 -14.89 -41.16
N LEU A 103 18.12 -14.87 -40.46
CA LEU A 103 17.25 -13.70 -40.44
C LEU A 103 17.82 -12.67 -39.46
N ARG A 104 18.13 -11.48 -39.99
CA ARG A 104 18.64 -10.36 -39.19
C ARG A 104 17.73 -9.15 -39.35
N THR A 105 17.44 -8.49 -38.26
CA THR A 105 16.70 -7.23 -38.24
C THR A 105 17.71 -6.09 -38.34
N THR A 106 17.45 -5.13 -39.23
CA THR A 106 18.27 -3.93 -39.38
C THR A 106 18.12 -3.04 -38.17
N THR A 107 19.23 -2.60 -37.60
CA THR A 107 19.28 -1.65 -36.47
C THR A 107 20.05 -0.40 -36.88
N ASN A 108 20.08 0.64 -36.03
CA ASN A 108 20.87 1.83 -36.38
C ASN A 108 22.38 1.59 -36.25
N THR A 109 22.83 0.66 -35.41
CA THR A 109 24.26 0.37 -35.22
C THR A 109 24.74 -0.88 -35.98
N GLY A 110 23.82 -1.62 -36.63
CA GLY A 110 24.16 -2.77 -37.44
C GLY A 110 22.97 -3.70 -37.72
N THR A 111 23.13 -4.97 -37.35
CA THR A 111 22.07 -5.97 -37.50
C THR A 111 22.02 -6.87 -36.27
N ILE A 112 20.82 -7.10 -35.74
CA ILE A 112 20.58 -8.04 -34.64
C ILE A 112 19.95 -9.32 -35.19
N SER A 113 20.24 -10.46 -34.57
CA SER A 113 19.53 -11.71 -34.89
C SER A 113 18.05 -11.55 -34.56
N SER A 114 17.16 -11.85 -35.50
CA SER A 114 15.72 -11.79 -35.29
C SER A 114 15.27 -12.74 -34.16
N ARG A 115 16.03 -13.82 -33.96
CA ARG A 115 15.83 -14.78 -32.86
C ARG A 115 16.10 -14.15 -31.49
N ALA A 116 17.21 -13.42 -31.35
CA ALA A 116 17.55 -12.74 -30.09
C ALA A 116 16.50 -11.69 -29.74
N TYR A 117 16.09 -10.89 -30.73
CA TYR A 117 15.01 -9.92 -30.59
C TYR A 117 13.70 -10.58 -30.13
N CYS A 118 13.32 -11.71 -30.74
CA CYS A 118 12.10 -12.46 -30.38
C CYS A 118 12.11 -12.92 -28.91
N TYR A 119 13.24 -13.44 -28.42
CA TYR A 119 13.35 -13.85 -27.02
C TYR A 119 13.26 -12.68 -26.05
N GLU A 120 13.95 -11.58 -26.35
CA GLU A 120 13.97 -10.40 -25.48
C GLU A 120 12.59 -9.74 -25.38
N THR A 121 11.83 -9.64 -26.48
CA THR A 121 10.46 -9.12 -26.44
C THR A 121 9.49 -10.06 -25.74
N LYS A 122 9.65 -11.39 -25.87
CA LYS A 122 8.86 -12.38 -25.10
C LYS A 122 9.13 -12.32 -23.60
N VAL A 123 10.36 -11.99 -23.21
CA VAL A 123 10.70 -11.72 -21.81
C VAL A 123 9.94 -10.49 -21.32
N VAL A 124 9.96 -9.38 -22.07
CA VAL A 124 9.22 -8.16 -21.71
C VAL A 124 7.71 -8.44 -21.60
N GLU A 125 7.15 -9.21 -22.53
CA GLU A 125 5.74 -9.66 -22.49
C GLU A 125 5.43 -10.41 -21.18
N ALA A 126 6.21 -11.44 -20.84
CA ALA A 126 5.99 -12.22 -19.62
C ALA A 126 6.10 -11.38 -18.33
N PHE A 127 7.13 -10.52 -18.24
CA PHE A 127 7.33 -9.64 -17.10
C PHE A 127 6.21 -8.58 -16.98
N SER A 128 5.65 -8.13 -18.10
CA SER A 128 4.55 -7.17 -18.08
C SER A 128 3.24 -7.78 -17.55
N TRP A 129 2.90 -8.99 -17.99
CA TRP A 129 1.75 -9.75 -17.46
C TRP A 129 1.92 -10.07 -15.98
N MET A 130 3.11 -10.51 -15.57
CA MET A 130 3.41 -10.78 -14.17
C MET A 130 3.24 -9.52 -13.31
N THR A 131 3.75 -8.39 -13.78
CA THR A 131 3.64 -7.11 -13.07
C THR A 131 2.20 -6.62 -12.99
N PHE A 132 1.44 -6.75 -14.07
CA PHE A 132 0.00 -6.48 -14.08
C PHE A 132 -0.75 -7.30 -13.04
N ILE A 133 -0.54 -8.62 -13.00
CA ILE A 133 -1.21 -9.52 -12.04
C ILE A 133 -0.86 -9.12 -10.61
N LEU A 134 0.42 -8.84 -10.32
CA LEU A 134 0.85 -8.41 -8.99
C LEU A 134 0.19 -7.09 -8.57
N LEU A 135 0.13 -6.10 -9.46
CA LEU A 135 -0.52 -4.81 -9.19
C LEU A 135 -2.03 -4.97 -9.01
N ALA A 136 -2.69 -5.82 -9.81
CA ALA A 136 -4.11 -6.09 -9.71
C ALA A 136 -4.47 -6.78 -8.38
N VAL A 137 -3.71 -7.81 -8.00
CA VAL A 137 -3.88 -8.49 -6.70
C VAL A 137 -3.66 -7.50 -5.55
N TYR A 138 -2.63 -6.68 -5.62
CA TYR A 138 -2.35 -5.69 -4.60
C TYR A 138 -3.46 -4.62 -4.49
N LEU A 139 -4.01 -4.17 -5.63
CA LEU A 139 -5.16 -3.26 -5.68
C LEU A 139 -6.41 -3.89 -5.03
N ILE A 140 -6.71 -5.15 -5.35
CA ILE A 140 -7.85 -5.87 -4.78
C ILE A 140 -7.69 -6.00 -3.25
N ILE A 141 -6.50 -6.37 -2.78
CA ILE A 141 -6.20 -6.47 -1.34
C ILE A 141 -6.37 -5.12 -0.66
N LEU A 142 -5.85 -4.04 -1.25
CA LEU A 142 -5.98 -2.70 -0.70
C LEU A 142 -7.46 -2.34 -0.53
N ILE A 143 -8.27 -2.47 -1.58
CA ILE A 143 -9.71 -2.16 -1.56
C ILE A 143 -10.46 -3.02 -0.53
N ALA A 144 -10.16 -4.32 -0.46
CA ALA A 144 -10.81 -5.22 0.49
C ALA A 144 -10.50 -4.83 1.95
N LEU A 145 -9.24 -4.49 2.23
CA LEU A 145 -8.82 -4.12 3.58
C LEU A 145 -9.34 -2.74 4.00
N THR A 146 -9.28 -1.73 3.12
CA THR A 146 -9.89 -0.42 3.43
C THR A 146 -11.39 -0.53 3.57
N GLY A 147 -12.07 -1.28 2.71
CA GLY A 147 -13.51 -1.54 2.83
C GLY A 147 -13.87 -2.16 4.18
N ARG A 148 -13.11 -3.18 4.63
CA ARG A 148 -13.29 -3.78 5.96
C ARG A 148 -13.10 -2.78 7.09
N SER A 149 -12.11 -1.89 6.99
CA SER A 149 -11.85 -0.87 8.02
C SER A 149 -12.98 0.16 8.13
N GLN A 150 -13.66 0.49 7.02
CA GLN A 150 -14.83 1.38 7.06
C GLN A 150 -16.02 0.74 7.76
N VAL A 151 -16.27 -0.55 7.53
CA VAL A 151 -17.34 -1.30 8.20
C VAL A 151 -17.11 -1.40 9.71
N LEU A 152 -15.84 -1.39 10.16
CA LEU A 152 -15.46 -1.37 11.57
C LEU A 152 -15.61 0.01 12.24
N GLY A 153 -16.23 0.99 11.57
CA GLY A 153 -16.60 2.27 12.16
C GLY A 153 -15.60 3.41 11.94
N ARG A 154 -14.66 3.27 11.00
CA ARG A 154 -13.77 4.37 10.57
C ARG A 154 -14.24 5.00 9.26
N PRO A 155 -15.08 6.06 9.29
CA PRO A 155 -15.62 6.66 8.07
C PRO A 155 -14.53 7.28 7.18
N TYR A 156 -13.42 7.75 7.77
CA TYR A 156 -12.33 8.44 7.08
C TYR A 156 -11.13 7.56 6.71
N ALA A 157 -11.29 6.22 6.73
CA ALA A 157 -10.21 5.27 6.47
C ALA A 157 -9.46 5.49 5.13
N TRP A 158 -10.10 6.07 4.11
CA TRP A 158 -9.45 6.37 2.81
C TRP A 158 -8.56 7.61 2.82
N GLN A 159 -8.74 8.50 3.80
CA GLN A 159 -8.02 9.78 3.93
C GLN A 159 -6.88 9.67 4.96
N GLU A 160 -7.02 8.77 5.92
CA GLU A 160 -6.00 8.45 6.93
C GLU A 160 -4.73 7.86 6.26
N PRO A 161 -3.55 8.16 6.79
CA PRO A 161 -2.31 7.57 6.29
C PRO A 161 -2.30 6.07 6.55
N ILE A 162 -1.81 5.29 5.59
CA ILE A 162 -1.81 3.81 5.63
C ILE A 162 -1.18 3.23 6.91
N ILE A 163 -0.28 3.98 7.54
CA ILE A 163 0.47 3.61 8.74
C ILE A 163 -0.41 3.51 9.99
N GLU A 164 -1.53 4.24 10.00
CA GLU A 164 -2.43 4.43 11.14
C GLU A 164 -3.65 3.50 11.12
N LEU A 165 -3.92 2.85 10.00
CA LEU A 165 -5.07 1.94 9.87
C LEU A 165 -4.81 0.59 10.58
N PRO A 166 -5.81 0.05 11.31
CA PRO A 166 -5.75 -1.26 11.92
C PRO A 166 -6.09 -2.36 10.90
N TRP A 167 -5.12 -2.75 10.07
CA TRP A 167 -5.29 -3.69 8.96
C TRP A 167 -5.75 -5.11 9.38
N PHE A 168 -5.41 -5.54 10.60
CA PHE A 168 -5.64 -6.92 11.09
C PHE A 168 -6.44 -7.00 12.40
N GLY A 169 -7.20 -5.95 12.75
CA GLY A 169 -7.95 -5.92 14.02
C GLY A 169 -7.07 -5.68 15.26
N GLU A 170 -5.81 -5.31 15.06
CA GLU A 170 -4.90 -4.88 16.10
C GLU A 170 -5.16 -3.41 16.45
N TYR A 171 -5.29 -3.08 17.74
CA TYR A 171 -5.53 -1.71 18.20
C TYR A 171 -4.34 -0.80 17.84
N PRO A 172 -4.57 0.46 17.41
CA PRO A 172 -3.47 1.41 17.18
C PRO A 172 -2.64 1.58 18.46
N GLY A 173 -1.34 1.21 18.42
CA GLY A 173 -0.41 1.40 19.54
C GLY A 173 0.21 0.13 20.14
N TYR A 174 -0.06 -1.07 19.62
CA TYR A 174 0.58 -2.30 20.12
C TYR A 174 1.24 -3.11 18.99
N PRO A 175 2.57 -3.38 19.00
CA PRO A 175 3.65 -2.80 19.81
C PRO A 175 4.41 -1.76 18.96
N GLY A 176 4.11 -0.47 19.10
CA GLY A 176 4.82 0.57 18.34
C GLY A 176 4.58 1.98 18.89
N PRO A 177 5.58 2.88 18.84
CA PRO A 177 5.66 4.09 19.67
C PRO A 177 4.80 5.28 19.21
N TYR A 178 3.93 5.11 18.23
CA TYR A 178 3.13 6.21 17.69
C TYR A 178 1.65 6.02 18.03
N GLN A 179 1.27 6.54 19.20
CA GLN A 179 -0.12 6.78 19.56
C GLN A 179 -0.59 8.04 18.83
N TYR A 180 -1.17 7.89 17.63
CA TYR A 180 -2.06 8.94 17.12
C TYR A 180 -3.41 8.78 17.80
N SER A 181 -3.61 9.64 18.80
CA SER A 181 -4.87 9.89 19.49
C SER A 181 -5.83 10.56 18.51
N ASP A 182 -6.45 9.78 17.62
CA ASP A 182 -7.64 10.22 16.89
C ASP A 182 -8.87 9.97 17.78
N GLY A 183 -8.89 10.71 18.89
CA GLY A 183 -10.03 10.86 19.76
C GLY A 183 -10.70 12.16 19.39
N TYR A 184 -11.97 12.07 18.98
CA TYR A 184 -12.95 13.14 19.10
C TYR A 184 -12.95 13.66 20.56
N ALA A 185 -12.01 14.54 20.88
CA ALA A 185 -11.94 15.28 22.14
C ALA A 185 -12.50 16.66 21.88
N GLN A 186 -13.83 16.71 21.98
CA GLN A 186 -14.61 17.74 22.65
C GLN A 186 -13.88 19.08 22.89
N ASN A 187 -14.32 20.08 22.11
CA ASN A 187 -14.45 21.50 22.48
C ASN A 187 -14.00 21.83 23.92
N GLY A 188 -12.73 22.21 24.06
CA GLY A 188 -12.13 22.64 25.31
C GLY A 188 -11.18 23.78 25.02
N GLN A 189 -11.54 24.96 25.52
CA GLN A 189 -10.89 26.23 25.24
C GLN A 189 -9.40 26.26 25.60
N MET A 190 -8.70 27.01 24.76
CA MET A 190 -7.32 27.49 24.84
C MET A 190 -6.83 27.85 26.25
N MET A 191 -5.63 27.40 26.61
CA MET A 191 -4.75 28.10 27.57
C MET A 191 -3.28 27.74 27.31
N PRO A 192 -2.39 28.73 27.03
CA PRO A 192 -0.97 28.51 26.83
C PRO A 192 -0.22 28.65 28.16
N GLY A 193 0.44 27.59 28.61
CA GLY A 193 1.22 27.61 29.86
C GLY A 193 2.41 26.67 29.80
N TYR A 194 3.61 27.25 29.74
CA TYR A 194 4.90 26.60 29.95
C TYR A 194 4.89 25.77 31.26
N GLY A 195 5.29 24.49 31.20
CA GLY A 195 5.42 23.65 32.39
C GLY A 195 6.11 22.31 32.12
N GLN A 196 7.19 22.08 32.85
CA GLN A 196 8.14 20.96 32.87
C GLN A 196 7.52 19.54 33.02
N PRO A 197 8.28 18.46 32.73
CA PRO A 197 7.74 17.10 32.70
C PRO A 197 7.64 16.50 34.12
N THR A 198 6.43 16.45 34.66
CA THR A 198 6.13 15.71 35.90
C THR A 198 5.75 14.27 35.56
N TYR A 199 6.61 13.33 35.94
CA TYR A 199 6.29 11.90 36.00
C TYR A 199 5.20 11.69 37.06
N VAL A 200 3.98 11.36 36.65
CA VAL A 200 2.87 11.04 37.57
C VAL A 200 2.66 9.53 37.61
N TYR A 201 3.05 8.94 38.73
CA TYR A 201 2.66 7.61 39.17
C TYR A 201 1.14 7.62 39.47
N PRO A 202 0.33 6.69 38.93
CA PRO A 202 -1.11 6.71 39.14
C PRO A 202 -1.46 6.05 40.48
N GLY A 203 -1.60 6.87 41.51
CA GLY A 203 -2.10 6.43 42.80
C GLY A 203 -2.31 7.61 43.74
N MET A 204 -3.57 7.87 44.07
CA MET A 204 -4.09 8.78 45.11
C MET A 204 -4.42 10.23 44.72
N MET A 205 -5.64 10.60 45.15
CA MET A 205 -6.26 11.93 45.22
C MET A 205 -6.60 12.58 43.87
N GLY A 206 -7.81 13.08 43.60
CA GLY A 206 -9.00 13.35 44.39
C GLY A 206 -9.86 14.30 43.55
N GLY A 207 -11.19 14.13 43.58
CA GLY A 207 -12.15 15.14 43.12
C GLY A 207 -12.19 15.42 41.62
N GLY A 208 -12.89 14.59 40.85
CA GLY A 208 -13.22 14.92 39.47
C GLY A 208 -13.90 13.76 38.76
N GLN A 209 -15.20 13.90 38.51
CA GLN A 209 -16.05 12.91 37.84
C GLN A 209 -15.48 12.55 36.46
N MET A 210 -14.94 11.34 36.34
CA MET A 210 -14.74 10.64 35.07
C MET A 210 -15.55 9.34 35.13
N PRO A 211 -16.15 8.88 34.02
CA PRO A 211 -16.96 7.67 34.01
C PRO A 211 -16.08 6.46 34.34
N TYR A 212 -16.23 5.94 35.56
CA TYR A 212 -15.50 4.79 36.06
C TYR A 212 -15.86 3.55 35.23
N VAL A 213 -14.91 3.07 34.43
CA VAL A 213 -14.99 1.73 33.82
C VAL A 213 -14.58 0.72 34.89
N ILE A 214 -15.57 0.13 35.56
CA ILE A 214 -15.35 -0.92 36.55
C ILE A 214 -15.05 -2.22 35.79
N ARG A 215 -13.83 -2.74 35.89
CA ARG A 215 -13.50 -4.09 35.41
C ARG A 215 -14.15 -5.10 36.36
N GLN A 216 -15.06 -5.90 35.82
CA GLN A 216 -15.75 -6.95 36.56
C GLN A 216 -14.81 -8.14 36.70
N ASN A 217 -14.33 -8.43 37.91
CA ASN A 217 -13.56 -9.62 38.19
C ASN A 217 -14.51 -10.83 38.31
N PRO A 218 -14.13 -12.03 37.83
CA PRO A 218 -14.96 -13.22 37.96
C PRO A 218 -15.22 -13.56 39.44
N GLY A 219 -16.49 -13.68 39.83
CA GLY A 219 -16.91 -13.97 41.21
C GLY A 219 -17.47 -12.78 42.00
N GLU A 220 -17.53 -11.59 41.42
CA GLU A 220 -18.13 -10.40 42.05
C GLU A 220 -19.42 -9.97 41.35
N SER A 221 -20.46 -9.68 42.13
CA SER A 221 -21.72 -9.15 41.64
C SER A 221 -21.70 -7.62 41.68
N ILE A 222 -22.23 -6.98 40.64
CA ILE A 222 -22.34 -5.52 40.57
C ILE A 222 -23.76 -5.13 40.95
N VAL A 223 -23.90 -4.29 41.98
CA VAL A 223 -25.18 -3.67 42.34
C VAL A 223 -25.11 -2.19 41.96
N ILE A 224 -26.00 -1.78 41.05
CA ILE A 224 -26.17 -0.39 40.62
C ILE A 224 -27.40 0.15 41.34
N GLN A 225 -27.20 1.11 42.24
CA GLN A 225 -28.32 1.80 42.89
C GLN A 225 -28.57 3.14 42.18
N PRO A 226 -29.80 3.41 41.70
CA PRO A 226 -30.14 4.69 41.12
C PRO A 226 -30.03 5.78 42.19
N GLY A 227 -29.36 6.89 41.86
CA GLY A 227 -29.20 8.02 42.78
C GLY A 227 -30.55 8.66 43.12
N MET A 228 -30.78 8.96 44.39
CA MET A 228 -31.96 9.74 44.81
C MET A 228 -31.98 11.09 44.09
N ASN A 229 -33.17 11.52 43.64
CA ASN A 229 -33.41 12.77 42.89
C ASN A 229 -32.69 12.89 41.53
N GLY A 230 -32.47 11.77 40.82
CA GLY A 230 -31.86 11.78 39.49
C GLY A 230 -30.35 12.06 39.49
N GLY A 231 -29.71 11.94 40.67
CA GLY A 231 -28.27 12.00 40.81
C GLY A 231 -27.56 10.79 40.19
N ALA A 232 -26.24 10.91 40.01
CA ALA A 232 -25.41 9.86 39.42
C ALA A 232 -25.58 8.50 40.16
N PRO A 233 -25.68 7.38 39.43
CA PRO A 233 -25.84 6.07 40.03
C PRO A 233 -24.60 5.69 40.83
N PHE A 234 -24.80 5.13 42.02
CA PHE A 234 -23.72 4.55 42.81
C PHE A 234 -23.56 3.08 42.42
N VAL A 235 -22.33 2.69 42.06
CA VAL A 235 -22.01 1.32 41.66
C VAL A 235 -21.12 0.72 42.73
N GLN A 236 -21.57 -0.38 43.34
CA GLN A 236 -20.81 -1.13 44.33
C GLN A 236 -20.60 -2.56 43.83
N GLN A 237 -19.36 -3.04 43.90
CA GLN A 237 -19.04 -4.46 43.75
C GLN A 237 -19.24 -5.14 45.10
N VAL A 238 -20.05 -6.20 45.12
CA VAL A 238 -20.27 -7.03 46.28
C VAL A 238 -19.75 -8.42 45.94
N GLN A 239 -18.83 -8.92 46.76
CA GLN A 239 -18.33 -10.29 46.65
C GLN A 239 -19.52 -11.25 46.83
N ALA A 240 -19.74 -12.11 45.84
CA ALA A 240 -20.79 -13.12 45.91
C ALA A 240 -20.39 -14.29 46.81
#